data_AF-A0A653CXC0-F1
#
_entry.id   AF-A0A653CXC0-F1
#
_cell.length_a   1.000
_cell.length_b   1.000
_cell.length_c   1.000
_cell.angle_alpha   90.00
_cell.angle_beta   90.00
_cell.angle_gamma   90.00
#
_symmetry.space_group_name_H-M   'P 1'
#
loop_
_entity.id
_entity.type
_entity.pdbx_description
1 polymer ?
#
loop_
_entity_poly.entity_id
_entity_poly.type
_entity_poly.pdbx_seq_one_letter_code
_entity_poly.pdbx_strand_id
1 'polypeptide(L)'
;MWESRFNPDLTQKEIFYVSPSKQITVDMMHMEGTFKHDVSESLGAHILELPYKGDNISMFILLPPFSNTESSIDTTLKNLNLDTFKSVVENDNLISKKVQVALPKFSLETTIELTPVSRNLFSQ
;
A
#
# COMPACT_ATOMS: atom_id res chain seq x y z
N MET A 1 3.42 9.17 13.57
CA MET A 1 2.71 8.29 14.53
C MET A 1 1.32 8.04 13.95
N TRP A 2 0.88 6.78 13.79
CA TRP A 2 -0.46 6.49 13.27
C TRP A 2 -1.57 7.11 14.13
N GLU A 3 -2.66 7.55 13.50
CA GLU A 3 -3.88 7.98 14.20
C GLU A 3 -4.44 6.79 15.00
N SER A 4 -4.72 5.68 14.29
CA SER A 4 -5.00 4.37 14.87
C SER A 4 -3.70 3.55 14.96
N ARG A 5 -3.22 3.30 16.18
CA ARG A 5 -1.94 2.58 16.39
C ARG A 5 -2.16 1.07 16.44
N PHE A 6 -1.25 0.32 15.82
CA PHE A 6 -1.12 -1.12 16.02
C PHE A 6 -0.72 -1.43 17.47
N ASN A 7 -1.38 -2.41 18.09
CA ASN A 7 -0.97 -2.94 19.39
C ASN A 7 0.27 -3.84 19.19
N PRO A 8 1.42 -3.54 19.82
CA PRO A 8 2.61 -4.40 19.72
C PRO A 8 2.37 -5.85 20.12
N ASP A 9 1.47 -6.11 21.08
CA ASP A 9 1.15 -7.46 21.57
C ASP A 9 0.40 -8.31 20.54
N LEU A 10 -0.18 -7.68 19.51
CA LEU A 10 -0.83 -8.34 18.38
C LEU A 10 0.09 -8.51 17.16
N THR A 11 1.38 -8.15 17.31
CA THR A 11 2.38 -8.39 16.28
C THR A 11 2.90 -9.82 16.41
N GLN A 12 2.84 -10.59 15.33
CA GLN A 12 3.26 -12.00 15.33
C GLN A 12 4.06 -12.36 14.07
N LYS A 13 4.81 -13.46 14.12
CA LYS A 13 5.59 -13.95 12.98
C LYS A 13 4.66 -14.60 11.95
N GLU A 14 4.61 -14.07 10.74
CA GLU A 14 3.80 -14.61 9.64
C GLU A 14 4.55 -14.67 8.32
N ILE A 15 4.00 -15.41 7.36
CA ILE A 15 4.56 -15.54 6.02
C ILE A 15 4.20 -14.31 5.17
N PHE A 16 5.20 -13.73 4.53
CA PHE A 16 5.07 -12.73 3.49
C PHE A 16 5.55 -13.32 2.15
N TYR A 17 4.73 -13.16 1.11
CA TYR A 17 5.00 -13.65 -0.23
C TYR A 17 5.78 -12.58 -1.02
N VAL A 18 7.07 -12.81 -1.22
CA VAL A 18 7.93 -11.92 -2.04
C VAL A 18 7.65 -12.17 -3.53
N SER A 19 7.34 -13.42 -3.88
CA SER A 19 6.85 -13.85 -5.19
C SER A 19 6.03 -15.13 -5.03
N PRO A 20 5.36 -15.64 -6.07
CA PRO A 20 4.63 -16.91 -5.98
C PRO A 20 5.49 -18.09 -5.51
N SER A 21 6.80 -18.05 -5.76
CA SER A 21 7.77 -19.09 -5.41
C SER A 21 8.63 -18.77 -4.18
N LYS A 22 8.61 -17.54 -3.68
CA LYS A 22 9.47 -17.08 -2.58
C LYS A 22 8.66 -16.52 -1.42
N GLN A 23 8.86 -17.12 -0.25
CA GLN A 23 8.22 -16.75 1.01
C GLN A 23 9.28 -16.43 2.05
N ILE A 24 9.01 -15.44 2.91
CA ILE A 24 9.83 -15.09 4.06
C ILE A 24 8.94 -14.94 5.30
N THR A 25 9.50 -15.09 6.49
CA THR A 25 8.80 -14.79 7.74
C THR A 25 9.06 -13.35 8.17
N VAL A 26 8.02 -12.59 8.46
CA VAL A 26 8.07 -11.19 8.90
C VAL A 26 7.33 -10.99 10.22
N ASP A 27 7.60 -9.88 10.91
CA ASP A 27 6.73 -9.41 11.99
C ASP A 27 5.50 -8.75 11.36
N MET A 28 4.35 -9.40 11.43
CA MET A 28 3.07 -8.91 10.91
C MET A 28 2.29 -8.20 12.01
N MET A 29 1.98 -6.93 11.82
CA MET A 29 1.18 -6.14 12.75
C MET A 29 -0.31 -6.30 12.42
N HIS A 30 -1.15 -6.42 13.46
CA HIS A 30 -2.60 -6.56 13.30
C HIS A 30 -3.36 -5.43 13.97
N MET A 31 -4.40 -4.95 13.30
CA MET A 31 -5.43 -4.15 13.94
C MET A 31 -6.78 -4.34 13.25
N GLU A 32 -7.84 -4.01 13.98
CA GLU A 32 -9.19 -3.89 13.46
C GLU A 32 -9.66 -2.46 13.71
N GLY A 33 -10.21 -1.81 12.70
CA GLY A 33 -10.67 -0.44 12.82
C GLY A 33 -11.54 -0.01 11.66
N THR A 34 -12.07 1.21 11.73
CA THR A 34 -12.81 1.81 10.62
C THR A 34 -11.85 2.65 9.80
N PHE A 35 -11.66 2.26 8.54
CA PHE A 35 -10.74 2.92 7.62
C PHE A 35 -11.42 3.17 6.28
N LYS A 36 -10.92 4.18 5.57
CA LYS A 36 -11.27 4.44 4.18
C LYS A 36 -10.67 3.35 3.31
N HIS A 37 -11.52 2.58 2.64
CA HIS A 37 -11.11 1.48 1.79
C HIS A 37 -12.00 1.35 0.56
N ASP A 38 -11.41 1.00 -0.58
CA ASP A 38 -12.16 0.59 -1.77
C ASP A 38 -11.42 -0.46 -2.60
N VAL A 39 -12.10 -1.07 -3.57
CA VAL A 39 -11.47 -1.90 -4.61
C VAL A 39 -11.47 -1.09 -5.90
N SER A 40 -10.29 -0.65 -6.32
CA SER A 40 -10.13 0.10 -7.55
C SER A 40 -9.99 -0.87 -8.72
N GLU A 41 -11.02 -0.95 -9.57
CA GLU A 41 -10.94 -1.70 -10.83
C GLU A 41 -9.92 -1.08 -11.79
N SER A 42 -9.79 0.25 -11.81
CA SER A 42 -8.83 0.97 -12.64
C SER A 42 -7.38 0.64 -12.27
N LEU A 43 -7.06 0.52 -10.99
CA LEU A 43 -5.73 0.08 -10.51
C LEU A 43 -5.60 -1.43 -10.37
N GLY A 44 -6.70 -2.18 -10.44
CA GLY A 44 -6.73 -3.61 -10.17
C GLY A 44 -6.24 -3.96 -8.75
N ALA A 45 -6.56 -3.13 -7.75
CA ALA A 45 -6.04 -3.27 -6.39
C ALA A 45 -7.04 -2.86 -5.31
N HIS A 46 -6.90 -3.45 -4.13
CA HIS A 46 -7.51 -2.94 -2.90
C HIS A 46 -6.74 -1.70 -2.46
N ILE A 47 -7.48 -0.67 -2.05
CA ILE A 47 -6.94 0.60 -1.59
C ILE A 47 -7.32 0.77 -0.14
N LEU A 48 -6.34 1.06 0.71
CA LEU A 48 -6.53 1.36 2.12
C LEU A 48 -5.83 2.68 2.46
N GLU A 49 -6.56 3.59 3.09
CA GLU A 49 -6.00 4.81 3.67
C GLU A 49 -5.76 4.63 5.18
N LEU A 50 -4.53 4.89 5.62
CA LEU A 50 -4.13 4.90 7.03
C LEU A 50 -3.64 6.32 7.40
N PRO A 51 -4.44 7.10 8.15
CA PRO A 51 -4.03 8.45 8.56
C PRO A 51 -2.98 8.43 9.67
N TYR A 52 -2.05 9.38 9.62
CA TYR A 52 -1.17 9.71 10.72
C TYR A 52 -1.79 10.79 11.62
N LYS A 53 -1.32 10.87 12.87
CA LYS A 53 -1.78 11.89 13.81
C LYS A 53 -1.64 13.31 13.27
N GLY A 54 -2.71 14.08 13.42
CA GLY A 54 -2.77 15.49 13.04
C GLY A 54 -3.28 15.75 11.63
N ASP A 55 -4.00 14.77 11.03
CA ASP A 55 -4.84 14.85 9.82
C ASP A 55 -4.20 15.43 8.54
N ASN A 56 -2.90 15.70 8.53
CA ASN A 56 -2.21 16.32 7.40
C ASN A 56 -1.48 15.32 6.50
N ILE A 57 -1.38 14.05 6.91
CA ILE A 57 -0.62 13.01 6.19
C ILE A 57 -1.33 11.67 6.34
N SER A 58 -1.59 11.00 5.21
CA SER A 58 -2.08 9.63 5.15
C SER A 58 -1.11 8.74 4.36
N MET A 59 -0.99 7.47 4.75
CA MET A 59 -0.41 6.44 3.91
C MET A 59 -1.52 5.76 3.12
N PHE A 60 -1.34 5.64 1.81
CA PHE A 60 -2.19 4.83 0.94
C PHE A 60 -1.49 3.50 0.63
N ILE A 61 -2.16 2.39 0.90
CA ILE A 61 -1.68 1.05 0.58
C ILE A 61 -2.50 0.54 -0.61
N LEU A 62 -1.81 0.24 -1.70
CA LEU A 62 -2.35 -0.41 -2.89
C LEU A 62 -1.96 -1.89 -2.81
N LEU A 63 -2.93 -2.75 -2.55
CA LEU A 63 -2.74 -4.19 -2.42
C LEU A 63 -3.40 -4.89 -3.62
N PRO A 64 -2.61 -5.33 -4.62
CA PRO A 64 -3.12 -6.17 -5.69
C PRO A 64 -3.72 -7.46 -5.13
N PRO A 65 -4.73 -8.05 -5.78
CA PRO A 65 -5.24 -9.35 -5.39
C PRO A 65 -4.13 -10.40 -5.45
N PHE A 66 -4.18 -11.36 -4.52
CA PHE A 66 -3.26 -12.48 -4.54
C PHE A 66 -3.39 -13.24 -5.85
N SER A 67 -2.27 -13.48 -6.52
CA SER A 67 -2.20 -14.28 -7.74
C SER A 67 -1.05 -15.27 -7.63
N ASN A 68 -1.24 -16.46 -8.22
CA ASN A 68 -0.17 -17.46 -8.37
C ASN A 68 0.84 -17.05 -9.47
N THR A 69 0.67 -15.88 -10.08
CA THR A 69 1.54 -15.27 -11.08
C THR A 69 1.98 -13.89 -10.60
N GLU A 70 3.16 -13.43 -11.02
CA GLU A 70 3.66 -12.07 -10.73
C GLU A 70 2.85 -10.97 -11.48
N SER A 71 1.85 -11.35 -12.27
CA SER A 71 1.12 -10.42 -13.14
C SER A 71 0.24 -9.43 -12.39
N SER A 72 -0.19 -9.70 -11.15
CA SER A 72 -1.08 -8.78 -10.43
C SER A 72 -0.36 -7.49 -10.04
N ILE A 73 0.86 -7.58 -9.50
CA ILE A 73 1.66 -6.40 -9.18
C ILE A 73 2.04 -5.62 -10.44
N ASP A 74 2.43 -6.30 -11.53
CA ASP A 74 2.75 -5.65 -12.81
C ASP A 74 1.56 -4.91 -13.40
N THR A 75 0.35 -5.48 -13.27
CA THR A 75 -0.89 -4.85 -13.76
C THR A 75 -1.19 -3.59 -12.97
N THR A 76 -1.13 -3.65 -11.64
CA THR A 76 -1.32 -2.47 -10.79
C THR A 76 -0.26 -1.39 -11.08
N LEU A 77 1.00 -1.77 -11.26
CA LEU A 77 2.07 -0.82 -11.59
C LEU A 77 1.89 -0.16 -12.96
N LYS A 78 1.44 -0.92 -13.98
CA LYS A 78 1.13 -0.36 -15.31
C LYS A 78 -0.03 0.62 -15.27
N ASN A 79 -1.02 0.35 -14.44
CA ASN A 79 -2.19 1.19 -14.31
C ASN A 79 -1.93 2.40 -13.40
N LEU A 80 -0.90 2.34 -12.54
CA LEU A 80 -0.57 3.42 -11.61
C LEU A 80 0.10 4.60 -12.33
N ASN A 81 -0.66 5.68 -12.45
CA ASN A 81 -0.19 6.98 -12.92
C ASN A 81 -0.88 8.09 -12.09
N LEU A 82 -0.54 9.35 -12.37
CA LEU A 82 -1.04 10.48 -11.60
C LEU A 82 -2.56 10.59 -11.65
N ASP A 83 -3.18 10.37 -12.82
CA ASP A 83 -4.62 10.53 -12.99
C ASP A 83 -5.40 9.41 -12.31
N THR A 84 -4.96 8.16 -12.48
CA THR A 84 -5.57 6.99 -11.81
C THR A 84 -5.40 7.07 -10.30
N PHE A 85 -4.22 7.49 -9.81
CA PHE A 85 -4.00 7.68 -8.39
C PHE A 85 -4.91 8.77 -7.82
N LYS A 86 -4.97 9.95 -8.46
CA LYS A 86 -5.88 11.04 -8.06
C LYS A 86 -7.33 10.59 -8.04
N SER A 87 -7.76 9.83 -9.04
CA SER A 87 -9.14 9.34 -9.11
C SER A 87 -9.52 8.44 -7.94
N VAL A 88 -8.54 7.82 -7.29
CA VAL A 88 -8.74 6.94 -6.15
C VAL A 88 -8.68 7.70 -4.82
N VAL A 89 -7.79 8.68 -4.71
CA VAL A 89 -7.58 9.41 -3.44
C VAL A 89 -8.45 10.67 -3.30
N GLU A 90 -8.85 11.32 -4.40
CA GLU A 90 -9.57 12.60 -4.39
C GLU A 90 -11.08 12.45 -4.60
N ASN A 91 -11.55 11.42 -5.31
CA ASN A 91 -12.95 11.33 -5.73
C ASN A 91 -13.92 10.80 -4.65
N ASP A 92 -13.56 10.80 -3.37
CA ASP A 92 -14.36 10.23 -2.26
C ASP A 92 -14.84 8.76 -2.47
N ASN A 93 -14.21 8.03 -3.40
CA ASN A 93 -14.51 6.62 -3.67
C ASN A 93 -14.18 5.73 -2.46
N LEU A 94 -13.26 6.18 -1.61
CA LEU A 94 -12.93 5.46 -0.38
C LEU A 94 -14.04 5.62 0.66
N ILE A 95 -14.74 4.52 0.91
CA ILE A 95 -15.81 4.46 1.91
C ILE A 95 -15.23 4.00 3.24
N SER A 96 -15.56 4.72 4.31
CA SER A 96 -15.25 4.33 5.69
C SER A 96 -15.99 3.04 6.05
N LYS A 97 -15.24 1.96 6.29
CA LYS A 97 -15.79 0.67 6.71
C LYS A 97 -14.86 -0.04 7.67
N LYS A 98 -15.42 -1.03 8.38
CA LYS A 98 -14.66 -1.87 9.31
C LYS A 98 -13.73 -2.79 8.50
N VAL A 99 -12.43 -2.69 8.74
CA VAL A 99 -11.37 -3.44 8.04
C VAL A 99 -10.44 -4.07 9.07
N GLN A 100 -10.05 -5.31 8.82
CA GLN A 100 -8.94 -5.98 9.51
C GLN A 100 -7.67 -5.76 8.70
N VAL A 101 -6.67 -5.13 9.31
CA VAL A 101 -5.42 -4.76 8.66
C VAL A 101 -4.30 -5.64 9.20
N ALA A 102 -3.69 -6.42 8.32
CA ALA A 102 -2.42 -7.11 8.55
C ALA A 102 -1.34 -6.41 7.71
N LEU A 103 -0.33 -5.83 8.36
CA LEU A 103 0.71 -5.06 7.68
C LEU A 103 2.09 -5.47 8.20
N PRO A 104 3.05 -5.86 7.32
CA PRO A 104 4.40 -6.14 7.75
C PRO A 104 5.02 -4.94 8.45
N LYS A 105 5.67 -5.16 9.58
CA LYS A 105 6.50 -4.13 10.22
C LYS A 105 7.80 -4.02 9.43
N PHE A 106 7.97 -2.91 8.70
CA PHE A 106 9.19 -2.64 7.94
C PHE A 106 9.79 -1.28 8.29
N SER A 107 11.08 -1.14 8.02
CA SER A 107 11.80 0.13 7.94
C SER A 107 12.49 0.17 6.58
N LEU A 108 12.38 1.30 5.89
CA LEU A 108 13.02 1.51 4.59
C LEU A 108 13.91 2.73 4.68
N GLU A 109 15.21 2.53 4.49
CA GLU A 109 16.17 3.61 4.30
C GLU A 109 16.77 3.45 2.91
N THR A 110 16.58 4.47 2.06
CA THR A 110 17.12 4.48 0.70
C THR A 110 17.73 5.85 0.39
N THR A 111 18.88 5.83 -0.29
CA THR A 111 19.50 7.03 -0.85
C THR A 111 19.32 6.98 -2.36
N ILE A 112 18.57 7.94 -2.91
CA ILE A 112 18.32 8.03 -4.35
C ILE A 112 19.10 9.23 -4.89
N GLU A 113 20.08 8.98 -5.75
CA GLU A 113 20.70 10.04 -6.55
C GLU A 113 19.73 10.45 -7.68
N LEU A 114 19.21 11.68 -7.63
CA LEU A 114 18.18 12.17 -8.56
C LEU A 114 18.73 12.58 -9.95
N THR A 115 20.05 12.66 -10.10
CA THR A 115 20.74 13.15 -11.31
C THR A 115 20.58 12.29 -12.57
N PRO A 116 20.44 10.94 -12.51
CA PRO A 116 20.16 10.13 -13.70
C PRO A 116 18.66 10.11 -14.08
N VAL A 117 17.75 10.31 -13.11
CA VAL A 117 16.30 10.17 -13.31
C VAL A 117 15.73 11.32 -14.15
N SER A 118 16.25 12.54 -13.98
CA SER A 118 15.77 13.72 -14.70
C SER A 118 16.04 13.66 -16.21
N ARG A 119 17.11 13.01 -16.67
CA ARG A 119 17.45 12.96 -18.11
C ARG A 119 16.44 12.18 -18.95
N ASN A 120 15.77 11.18 -18.38
CA ASN A 120 14.76 10.38 -19.08
C ASN A 120 13.34 10.97 -18.99
N LEU A 121 13.09 11.89 -18.04
CA LEU A 121 11.77 12.52 -17.85
C LEU A 121 11.54 13.74 -18.77
N PHE A 122 12.62 14.36 -19.28
CA PHE A 122 12.56 15.55 -20.14
C PHE A 122 12.93 15.27 -21.61
N SER A 123 12.99 14.00 -22.02
CA SER A 123 13.34 13.59 -23.38
C SER A 123 12.18 12.96 -24.18
N GLN A 124 10.93 13.27 -23.82
CA GLN A 124 9.74 12.93 -24.61
C GLN A 124 8.97 14.19 -24.99
#